data_AF-A0A1E4ZNB0-F1
#
_entry.id   AF-A0A1E4ZNB0-F1
#
_cell.length_a   1.000
_cell.length_b   1.000
_cell.length_c   1.000
_cell.angle_alpha   90.00
_cell.angle_beta   90.00
_cell.angle_gamma   90.00
#
_symmetry.space_group_name_H-M   'P 1'
#
loop_
_entity.id
_entity.type
_entity.pdbx_description
1 polymer ?
#
loop_
_entity_poly.entity_id
_entity_poly.type
_entity_poly.pdbx_seq_one_letter_code
_entity_poly.pdbx_strand_id
1 'polypeptide(L)'
;MRYLHISLCLLMLLFIVVQYNDPDGLFWMVIYSVPAIWAAIAAFRPQLRLNPAARIILPVCILAAIGGMIYYWPKTEGWWRSEVWWEVETAREGMGMMIVAIVLLVVWSTARSDNTRET
;
A
#
# COMPACT_ATOMS: atom_id res chain seq x y z
N MET A 1 -8.40 9.49 -12.56
CA MET A 1 -7.70 8.78 -11.48
C MET A 1 -8.61 8.02 -10.51
N ARG A 2 -9.89 8.41 -10.33
CA ARG A 2 -10.81 7.71 -9.40
C ARG A 2 -10.84 6.18 -9.55
N TYR A 3 -11.04 5.67 -10.77
CA TYR A 3 -11.11 4.22 -11.00
C TYR A 3 -9.81 3.49 -10.65
N LEU A 4 -8.64 4.10 -10.93
CA LEU A 4 -7.34 3.56 -10.50
C LEU A 4 -7.30 3.39 -8.97
N HIS A 5 -7.68 4.44 -8.23
CA HIS A 5 -7.69 4.37 -6.77
C HIS A 5 -8.70 3.37 -6.21
N ILE A 6 -9.85 3.18 -6.86
CA ILE A 6 -10.81 2.13 -6.51
C ILE A 6 -10.16 0.75 -6.71
N SER A 7 -9.54 0.50 -7.88
CA SER A 7 -8.87 -0.78 -8.14
C SER A 7 -7.76 -1.07 -7.13
N LEU A 8 -6.95 -0.07 -6.77
CA LEU A 8 -5.89 -0.22 -5.77
C LEU A 8 -6.47 -0.47 -4.36
N CYS A 9 -7.55 0.21 -3.99
CA CYS A 9 -8.24 -0.05 -2.73
C CYS A 9 -8.77 -1.49 -2.67
N LEU A 10 -9.45 -1.95 -3.72
CA LEU A 10 -9.97 -3.32 -3.80
C LEU A 10 -8.85 -4.36 -3.78
N LEU A 11 -7.72 -4.08 -4.44
CA LEU A 11 -6.53 -4.94 -4.40
C LEU A 11 -6.00 -5.07 -2.97
N MET A 12 -5.86 -3.96 -2.24
CA MET A 12 -5.38 -4.01 -0.85
C MET A 12 -6.39 -4.70 0.08
N LEU A 13 -7.70 -4.52 -0.13
CA LEU A 13 -8.73 -5.25 0.60
C LEU A 13 -8.68 -6.76 0.30
N LEU A 14 -8.42 -7.17 -0.94
CA LEU A 14 -8.22 -8.57 -1.29
C LEU A 14 -7.02 -9.15 -0.51
N PHE A 15 -5.91 -8.43 -0.42
CA PHE A 15 -4.76 -8.87 0.36
C PHE A 15 -5.08 -9.01 1.85
N ILE A 16 -5.84 -8.07 2.44
CA ILE A 16 -6.34 -8.21 3.81
C ILE A 16 -7.14 -9.50 3.99
N VAL A 17 -8.01 -9.85 3.05
CA VAL A 17 -8.82 -11.08 3.13
C VAL A 17 -7.96 -12.34 3.02
N VAL A 18 -6.94 -12.34 2.14
CA VAL A 18 -6.05 -13.51 2.01
C VAL A 18 -5.28 -13.80 3.29
N GLN A 19 -4.98 -12.75 4.08
CA GLN A 19 -4.23 -12.86 5.34
C GLN A 19 -4.96 -13.63 6.46
N TYR A 20 -6.25 -13.96 6.33
CA TYR A 20 -6.93 -14.83 7.30
C TYR A 20 -6.34 -16.25 7.35
N ASN A 21 -5.54 -16.63 6.35
CA ASN A 21 -4.89 -17.94 6.28
C ASN A 21 -3.51 -17.98 6.97
N ASP A 22 -2.95 -16.83 7.34
CA ASP A 22 -1.59 -16.72 7.89
C ASP A 22 -1.61 -16.52 9.42
N PRO A 23 -0.66 -17.13 10.18
CA PRO A 23 -0.64 -17.07 11.64
C PRO A 23 -0.38 -15.67 12.20
N ASP A 24 0.35 -14.83 11.48
CA ASP A 24 0.62 -13.43 11.80
C ASP A 24 -0.24 -12.46 10.96
N GLY A 25 -1.27 -12.99 10.29
CA GLY A 25 -2.08 -12.26 9.31
C GLY A 25 -2.68 -10.96 9.84
N LEU A 26 -3.01 -10.86 11.13
CA LEU A 26 -3.52 -9.62 11.74
C LEU A 26 -2.54 -8.45 11.59
N PHE A 27 -1.23 -8.70 11.74
CA PHE A 27 -0.20 -7.67 11.57
C PHE A 27 -0.19 -7.16 10.12
N TRP A 28 -0.21 -8.07 9.16
CA TRP A 28 -0.25 -7.74 7.73
C TRP A 28 -1.55 -7.07 7.29
N MET A 29 -2.69 -7.48 7.84
CA MET A 29 -3.98 -6.80 7.61
C MET A 29 -3.92 -5.33 8.03
N VAL A 30 -3.32 -5.03 9.17
CA VAL A 30 -3.13 -3.64 9.63
C VAL A 30 -2.22 -2.88 8.66
N ILE A 31 -1.11 -3.46 8.23
CA ILE A 31 -0.21 -2.83 7.25
C ILE A 31 -0.95 -2.53 5.94
N TYR A 32 -1.68 -3.49 5.40
CA TYR A 32 -2.41 -3.35 4.14
C TYR A 32 -3.60 -2.40 4.23
N SER A 33 -4.16 -2.19 5.42
CA SER A 33 -5.23 -1.21 5.64
C SER A 33 -4.77 0.22 5.37
N VAL A 34 -3.49 0.54 5.60
CA VAL A 34 -2.94 1.89 5.41
C VAL A 34 -3.07 2.37 3.95
N PRO A 35 -2.50 1.67 2.93
CA PRO A 35 -2.72 2.05 1.54
C PRO A 35 -4.17 1.89 1.08
N ALA A 36 -4.94 0.93 1.62
CA ALA A 36 -6.37 0.79 1.31
C ALA A 36 -7.15 2.06 1.67
N ILE A 37 -6.95 2.59 2.89
CA ILE A 37 -7.59 3.81 3.37
C ILE A 37 -7.16 5.00 2.51
N TRP A 38 -5.87 5.16 2.24
CA TRP A 38 -5.37 6.26 1.40
C TRP A 38 -5.90 6.21 -0.03
N ALA A 39 -6.00 5.02 -0.62
CA ALA A 39 -6.62 4.82 -1.93
C ALA A 39 -8.12 5.13 -1.90
N ALA A 40 -8.85 4.71 -0.86
CA ALA A 40 -10.26 5.05 -0.69
C ALA A 40 -10.48 6.58 -0.55
N ILE A 41 -9.65 7.26 0.25
CA ILE A 41 -9.68 8.71 0.38
C ILE A 41 -9.44 9.36 -0.98
N ALA A 42 -8.42 8.94 -1.72
CA ALA A 42 -8.12 9.47 -3.06
C ALA A 42 -9.25 9.22 -4.07
N ALA A 43 -10.01 8.12 -3.94
CA ALA A 43 -11.12 7.78 -4.81
C ALA A 43 -12.41 8.57 -4.52
N PHE A 44 -12.75 8.73 -3.23
CA PHE A 44 -14.08 9.18 -2.81
C PHE A 44 -14.09 10.55 -2.15
N ARG A 45 -12.99 10.98 -1.55
CA ARG A 45 -12.86 12.27 -0.85
C ARG A 45 -11.47 12.89 -1.08
N PRO A 46 -11.09 13.18 -2.34
CA PRO A 46 -9.76 13.66 -2.68
C PRO A 46 -9.36 14.94 -1.93
N GLN A 47 -10.33 15.79 -1.56
CA GLN A 47 -10.10 17.02 -0.79
C GLN A 47 -9.48 16.76 0.58
N LEU A 48 -9.77 15.61 1.22
CA LEU A 48 -9.19 15.28 2.52
C LEU A 48 -7.66 15.11 2.46
N ARG A 49 -7.10 14.82 1.27
CA ARG A 49 -5.65 14.76 1.06
C ARG A 49 -4.97 16.13 1.11
N LEU A 50 -5.74 17.20 0.98
CA LEU A 50 -5.25 18.58 1.03
C LEU A 50 -5.14 19.11 2.47
N ASN A 51 -5.77 18.44 3.45
CA ASN A 51 -5.70 18.81 4.86
C ASN A 51 -4.23 18.84 5.34
N PRO A 52 -3.79 19.85 6.13
CA PRO A 52 -2.44 19.90 6.71
C PRO A 52 -1.99 18.61 7.37
N ALA A 53 -2.88 17.93 8.12
CA ALA A 53 -2.56 16.65 8.75
C ALA A 53 -2.27 15.57 7.70
N ALA A 54 -3.08 15.48 6.64
CA ALA A 54 -2.89 14.51 5.57
C ALA A 54 -1.58 14.73 4.80
N ARG A 55 -1.17 15.99 4.62
CA ARG A 55 0.11 16.37 4.00
C ARG A 55 1.34 15.95 4.80
N ILE A 56 1.18 15.66 6.10
CA ILE A 56 2.25 15.13 6.96
C ILE A 56 2.13 13.61 7.08
N ILE A 57 0.93 13.09 7.35
CA ILE A 57 0.71 11.66 7.62
C ILE A 57 1.04 10.81 6.37
N LEU A 58 0.61 11.22 5.17
CA LEU A 58 0.87 10.42 3.96
C LEU A 58 2.38 10.24 3.69
N PRO A 59 3.22 11.30 3.70
CA PRO A 59 4.68 11.13 3.61
C PRO A 59 5.27 10.24 4.70
N VAL A 60 4.79 10.35 5.95
CA VAL A 60 5.25 9.48 7.04
C VAL A 60 4.91 8.02 6.76
N CYS A 61 3.70 7.72 6.29
CA CYS A 61 3.32 6.37 5.87
C CYS A 61 4.21 5.85 4.72
N ILE A 62 4.55 6.71 3.75
CA ILE A 62 5.45 6.34 2.65
C ILE A 62 6.84 6.01 3.16
N LEU A 63 7.41 6.85 4.02
CA LEU A 63 8.73 6.62 4.61
C LEU A 63 8.75 5.34 5.45
N ALA A 64 7.69 5.09 6.24
CA ALA A 64 7.53 3.86 6.99
C ALA A 64 7.42 2.63 6.07
N ALA A 65 6.66 2.74 4.97
CA ALA A 65 6.54 1.67 3.98
C ALA A 65 7.86 1.37 3.26
N ILE A 66 8.64 2.40 2.90
CA ILE A 66 9.98 2.23 2.31
C ILE A 66 10.94 1.62 3.32
N GLY A 67 10.93 2.08 4.57
CA GLY A 67 11.72 1.50 5.65
C GLY A 67 11.38 0.03 5.89
N GLY A 68 10.08 -0.30 5.91
CA GLY A 68 9.60 -1.68 6.01
C GLY A 68 10.00 -2.52 4.80
N MET A 69 9.91 -2.00 3.58
CA MET A 69 10.37 -2.68 2.35
C MET A 69 11.87 -3.01 2.41
N ILE A 70 12.70 -2.11 2.94
CA ILE A 70 14.14 -2.36 3.13
C ILE A 70 14.36 -3.40 4.22
N TYR A 71 13.61 -3.33 5.33
CA TYR A 71 13.74 -4.26 6.45
C TYR A 71 13.31 -5.69 6.09
N TYR A 72 12.17 -5.83 5.42
CA TYR A 72 11.59 -7.10 4.95
C TYR A 72 12.11 -7.50 3.56
N TRP A 73 13.23 -6.94 3.10
CA TRP A 73 13.75 -7.27 1.77
C TRP A 73 13.99 -8.79 1.65
N PRO A 74 13.39 -9.48 0.65
CA PRO A 74 13.54 -10.91 0.50
C PRO A 74 15.00 -11.33 0.29
N LYS A 75 15.47 -12.30 1.08
CA LYS A 75 16.86 -12.80 1.00
C LYS A 75 16.98 -14.09 0.20
N THR A 76 15.87 -14.80 0.00
CA THR A 76 15.84 -16.08 -0.71
C THR A 76 16.10 -15.90 -2.20
N GLU A 77 16.98 -16.70 -2.79
CA GLU A 77 17.28 -16.61 -4.22
C GLU A 77 16.04 -16.88 -5.08
N GLY A 78 15.79 -16.01 -6.06
CA GLY A 78 14.62 -16.14 -6.91
C GLY A 78 13.30 -15.91 -6.17
N TRP A 79 13.30 -15.10 -5.10
CA TRP A 79 12.11 -14.71 -4.33
C TRP A 79 10.96 -14.17 -5.19
N TRP A 80 11.23 -13.68 -6.40
CA TRP A 80 10.21 -13.20 -7.34
C TRP A 80 9.45 -14.33 -8.06
N ARG A 81 9.95 -15.57 -7.99
CA ARG A 81 9.33 -16.74 -8.64
C ARG A 81 8.18 -17.27 -7.80
N SER A 82 7.09 -17.64 -8.46
CA SER A 82 5.85 -18.14 -7.83
C SER A 82 6.08 -19.28 -6.86
N GLU A 83 6.86 -20.27 -7.28
CA GLU A 83 7.23 -21.43 -6.50
C GLU A 83 8.05 -21.09 -5.24
N VAL A 84 8.64 -19.89 -5.17
CA VAL A 84 9.37 -19.42 -4.00
C VAL A 84 8.48 -18.60 -3.09
N TRP A 85 7.88 -17.50 -3.57
CA TRP A 85 7.09 -16.63 -2.67
C TRP A 85 5.78 -17.27 -2.21
N TRP A 86 5.28 -18.30 -2.88
CA TRP A 86 4.13 -19.05 -2.39
C TRP A 86 4.45 -19.82 -1.10
N GLU A 87 5.61 -20.48 -1.08
CA GLU A 87 6.04 -21.34 0.03
C GLU A 87 6.85 -20.59 1.11
N VAL A 88 7.56 -19.53 0.71
CA VAL A 88 8.46 -18.78 1.58
C VAL A 88 7.79 -17.48 2.03
N GLU A 89 7.30 -17.50 3.27
CA GLU A 89 6.63 -16.37 3.93
C GLU A 89 7.42 -15.06 3.82
N THR A 90 8.68 -15.04 4.24
CA THR A 90 9.53 -13.83 4.17
C THR A 90 9.67 -13.23 2.76
N ALA A 91 9.56 -14.04 1.70
CA ALA A 91 9.55 -13.54 0.33
C ALA A 91 8.20 -12.88 -0.01
N ARG A 92 7.09 -13.51 0.39
CA ARG A 92 5.72 -12.96 0.25
C ARG A 92 5.55 -11.65 1.00
N GLU A 93 6.01 -11.60 2.24
CA GLU A 93 5.98 -10.42 3.11
C GLU A 93 6.76 -9.24 2.52
N GLY A 94 7.98 -9.48 2.07
CA GLY A 94 8.82 -8.47 1.43
C GLY A 94 8.18 -7.91 0.16
N MET A 95 7.61 -8.78 -0.68
CA MET A 95 6.83 -8.36 -1.85
C MET A 95 5.58 -7.57 -1.46
N GLY A 96 4.89 -7.96 -0.39
CA GLY A 96 3.78 -7.21 0.19
C GLY A 96 4.17 -5.78 0.55
N MET A 97 5.33 -5.58 1.19
CA MET A 97 5.86 -4.25 1.51
C MET A 97 6.20 -3.42 0.27
N MET A 98 6.72 -4.04 -0.80
CA MET A 98 6.93 -3.35 -2.08
C MET A 98 5.60 -2.82 -2.65
N ILE A 99 4.55 -3.64 -2.61
CA ILE A 99 3.22 -3.25 -3.10
C ILE A 99 2.64 -2.11 -2.24
N VAL A 100 2.75 -2.20 -0.91
CA VAL A 100 2.33 -1.12 0.00
C VAL A 100 2.99 0.21 -0.35
N ALA A 101 4.31 0.20 -0.54
CA ALA A 101 5.07 1.40 -0.92
C ALA A 101 4.62 1.96 -2.27
N ILE A 102 4.45 1.10 -3.28
CA ILE A 102 4.00 1.50 -4.62
C ILE A 102 2.60 2.14 -4.56
N VAL A 103 1.64 1.54 -3.86
CA VAL A 103 0.28 2.08 -3.78
C VAL A 103 0.28 3.45 -3.12
N LEU A 104 1.03 3.64 -2.03
CA LEU A 104 1.13 4.95 -1.38
C LEU A 104 1.80 6.01 -2.26
N LEU A 105 2.85 5.64 -3.01
CA LEU A 105 3.51 6.54 -3.97
C LEU A 105 2.58 6.91 -5.13
N VAL A 106 1.76 5.97 -5.63
CA VAL A 106 0.73 6.27 -6.62
C VAL A 106 -0.30 7.23 -6.03
N VAL A 107 -0.78 7.01 -4.81
CA VAL A 107 -1.71 7.95 -4.16
C VAL A 107 -1.08 9.34 -4.00
N TRP A 108 0.18 9.43 -3.61
CA TRP A 108 0.84 10.73 -3.44
C TRP A 108 1.06 11.47 -4.77
N SER A 109 1.54 10.77 -5.80
CA SER A 109 1.82 11.38 -7.10
C SER A 109 0.56 11.92 -7.81
N THR A 110 -0.60 11.28 -7.63
CA THR A 110 -1.86 11.76 -8.23
C THR A 110 -2.51 12.90 -7.47
N ALA A 111 -2.04 13.25 -6.27
CA ALA A 111 -2.62 14.36 -5.49
C ALA A 111 -2.44 15.73 -6.18
N ARG A 112 -1.42 15.89 -7.02
CA ARG A 112 -1.17 17.13 -7.78
C ARG A 112 -2.21 17.38 -8.89
N SER A 113 -2.73 16.33 -9.50
CA SER A 113 -3.75 16.42 -10.56
C SER A 113 -5.13 16.83 -10.04
N ASP A 114 -5.39 16.62 -8.75
CA ASP A 114 -6.66 17.03 -8.14
C ASP A 114 -6.65 18.53 -7.80
N ASN A 115 -5.49 19.08 -7.42
CA ASN A 115 -5.31 20.49 -7.10
C ASN A 115 -5.53 21.43 -8.32
N THR A 116 -5.48 20.90 -9.54
CA THR A 116 -5.69 21.67 -10.79
C THR A 116 -7.15 21.67 -11.25
N ARG A 117 -8.02 20.84 -10.66
CA ARG A 117 -9.45 20.76 -11.03
C ARG A 117 -10.33 21.75 -10.25
N GLU A 118 -9.75 22.48 -9.31
CA GLU A 118 -10.45 23.45 -8.44
C GLU A 118 -10.08 24.92 -8.74
N THR A 119 -9.26 25.18 -9.76
CA THR A 119 -8.96 26.52 -10.31
C THR A 119 -9.62 26.70 -11.67
#